data_AF-A0A261VWC1-F1
#
_entry.id   AF-A0A261VWC1-F1
#
_cell.length_a   1.000
_cell.length_b   1.000
_cell.length_c   1.000
_cell.angle_alpha   90.00
_cell.angle_beta   90.00
_cell.angle_gamma   90.00
#
_symmetry.space_group_name_H-M   'P 1'
#
loop_
_entity.id
_entity.type
_entity.pdbx_description
1 polymer ?
#
loop_
_entity_poly.entity_id
_entity_poly.type
_entity_poly.pdbx_seq_one_letter_code
_entity_poly.pdbx_strand_id
1 'polypeptide(L)' 'MPDINDVQAAMRLWHEAHTAVMDFYEANNILEPGKFEEWLALRAVEDKVRQQADALIEQARSQPA' A
#
# COMPACT_ATOMS: atom_id res chain seq x y z
N MET A 1 5.63 19.58 -9.07
CA MET A 1 4.20 19.28 -9.30
C MET A 1 4.13 17.77 -9.42
N PRO A 2 3.34 17.05 -8.62
CA PRO A 2 3.20 15.61 -8.82
C PRO A 2 2.55 15.40 -10.20
N ASP A 3 3.23 14.69 -11.08
CA ASP A 3 2.69 14.30 -12.38
C ASP A 3 1.58 13.26 -12.16
N ILE A 4 0.58 13.21 -13.03
CA ILE A 4 -0.44 12.14 -13.01
C ILE A 4 0.24 10.76 -13.09
N ASN A 5 1.41 10.68 -13.74
CA ASN A 5 2.24 9.48 -13.77
C ASN A 5 2.77 9.09 -12.37
N ASP A 6 3.13 10.06 -11.52
CA ASP A 6 3.58 9.79 -10.15
C ASP A 6 2.45 9.23 -9.29
N VAL A 7 1.24 9.77 -9.46
CA VAL A 7 0.03 9.27 -8.78
C VAL A 7 -0.27 7.84 -9.22
N GLN A 8 -0.24 7.56 -10.52
CA GLN A 8 -0.49 6.23 -11.06
C GLN A 8 0.57 5.21 -10.62
N ALA A 9 1.84 5.61 -10.57
CA ALA A 9 2.92 4.77 -10.08
C ALA A 9 2.73 4.43 -8.60
N ALA A 10 2.39 5.41 -7.76
CA ALA A 10 2.12 5.19 -6.34
C ALA A 10 0.90 4.29 -6.11
N MET A 11 -0.17 4.46 -6.89
CA MET A 11 -1.35 3.58 -6.82
C MET A 11 -1.02 2.15 -7.24
N ARG A 12 -0.18 1.95 -8.27
CA ARG A 12 0.24 0.61 -8.70
C ARG A 12 1.08 -0.07 -7.62
N LEU A 13 2.03 0.66 -7.01
CA LEU A 13 2.85 0.14 -5.93
C LEU A 13 2.00 -0.22 -4.69
N TRP A 14 1.00 0.60 -4.35
CA TRP A 14 0.08 0.27 -3.27
C TRP A 14 -0.72 -1.00 -3.59
N HIS A 15 -1.23 -1.12 -4.82
CA HIS A 15 -1.95 -2.32 -5.24
C HIS A 15 -1.10 -3.58 -5.12
N GLU A 16 0.16 -3.55 -5.58
CA GLU A 16 1.10 -4.67 -5.45
C GLU A 16 1.35 -5.05 -3.99
N ALA A 17 1.56 -4.06 -3.10
CA ALA A 17 1.74 -4.30 -1.68
C ALA A 17 0.47 -4.89 -1.02
N HIS A 18 -0.71 -4.40 -1.40
CA HIS A 18 -1.99 -4.91 -0.92
C HIS A 18 -2.21 -6.37 -1.34
N THR A 19 -1.95 -6.70 -2.61
CA THR A 19 -2.03 -8.07 -3.11
C THR A 19 -1.10 -9.00 -2.33
N ALA A 20 0.17 -8.60 -2.09
CA ALA A 20 1.11 -9.42 -1.33
C ALA A 20 0.65 -9.71 0.11
N VAL A 21 0.01 -8.74 0.77
CA VAL A 21 -0.59 -8.93 2.10
C VAL A 21 -1.74 -9.94 2.05
N MET A 22 -2.64 -9.80 1.07
CA MET A 22 -3.81 -10.66 0.93
C MET A 22 -3.40 -12.09 0.57
N ASP A 23 -2.48 -12.26 -0.36
CA ASP A 23 -1.91 -13.57 -0.73
C ASP A 23 -1.28 -14.25 0.49
N PHE A 24 -0.55 -13.50 1.32
CA PHE A 24 0.03 -14.05 2.55
C PHE A 24 -1.05 -14.48 3.54
N TYR A 25 -2.08 -13.65 3.75
CA TYR A 25 -3.20 -13.96 4.63
C TYR A 25 -3.97 -15.21 4.18
N GLU A 26 -4.17 -15.38 2.88
CA GLU A 26 -4.86 -16.53 2.31
C GLU A 26 -4.03 -17.82 2.40
N ALA A 27 -2.70 -17.70 2.26
CA ALA A 27 -1.79 -18.84 2.26
C ALA A 27 -1.33 -19.30 3.65
N ASN A 28 -1.51 -18.49 4.70
CA ASN A 28 -0.95 -18.76 6.04
C ASN A 28 -2.00 -18.60 7.14
N ASN A 29 -1.86 -19.40 8.20
CA ASN A 29 -2.64 -19.21 9.42
C ASN A 29 -2.06 -18.06 10.25
N ILE A 30 -2.59 -16.85 10.09
CA ILE A 30 -2.11 -15.67 10.83
C ILE A 30 -2.38 -15.71 12.34
N LEU A 31 -3.05 -16.75 12.86
CA LEU A 31 -3.16 -16.97 14.31
C LEU A 31 -1.88 -17.58 14.90
N GLU A 32 -0.99 -18.11 14.06
CA GLU A 32 0.33 -18.56 14.50
C GLU A 32 1.23 -17.34 14.77
N PRO A 33 1.88 -17.23 15.95
CA PRO A 33 2.63 -16.04 16.32
C PRO A 33 3.68 -15.60 15.28
N GLY A 34 4.44 -16.54 14.71
CA GLY A 34 5.44 -16.22 13.68
C GLY A 34 4.82 -15.70 12.38
N LYS A 35 3.68 -16.28 11.96
CA LYS A 35 2.93 -15.82 10.78
C LYS A 35 2.23 -14.49 11.01
N PHE A 36 1.78 -14.24 12.23
CA PHE A 36 1.23 -12.96 12.62
C PHE A 36 2.28 -11.84 12.53
N GLU A 37 3.49 -12.06 13.04
CA GLU A 37 4.59 -11.09 12.95
C GLU A 37 5.00 -10.80 11.49
N GLU A 38 5.13 -11.84 10.66
CA GLU A 38 5.38 -11.70 9.22
C GLU A 38 4.27 -10.92 8.51
N TRP A 39 3.01 -11.24 8.81
CA TRP A 39 1.86 -10.52 8.23
C TRP A 39 1.83 -9.06 8.68
N LEU A 40 2.11 -8.76 9.96
CA LEU A 40 2.20 -7.39 10.47
C LEU A 40 3.29 -6.58 9.77
N ALA A 41 4.44 -7.19 9.49
CA ALA A 41 5.51 -6.54 8.75
C ALA A 41 5.07 -6.19 7.31
N LEU A 42 4.38 -7.09 6.62
CA LEU A 42 3.80 -6.82 5.30
C LEU A 42 2.74 -5.73 5.35
N ARG A 43 1.85 -5.75 6.35
CA ARG A 43 0.84 -4.71 6.60
C ARG A 43 1.46 -3.33 6.83
N ALA A 44 2.56 -3.26 7.58
CA ALA A 44 3.25 -1.99 7.81
C ALA A 44 3.83 -1.39 6.52
N VAL A 45 4.32 -2.23 5.60
CA VAL A 45 4.77 -1.80 4.27
C VAL A 45 3.58 -1.32 3.43
N GLU A 46 2.50 -2.10 3.38
CA GLU A 46 1.25 -1.73 2.68
C GLU A 46 0.74 -0.36 3.16
N ASP A 47 0.63 -0.16 4.48
CA ASP A 47 0.13 1.07 5.07
C ASP A 47 1.01 2.27 4.72
N LYS A 48 2.34 2.10 4.69
CA LYS A 48 3.28 3.16 4.29
C LYS A 48 3.09 3.57 2.83
N VAL A 49 2.96 2.60 1.93
CA VAL A 49 2.76 2.89 0.50
C VAL A 49 1.38 3.51 0.25
N ARG A 50 0.35 3.04 0.96
CA ARG A 50 -0.98 3.67 0.92
C ARG A 50 -0.92 5.14 1.32
N GLN A 51 -0.27 5.47 2.43
CA GLN A 51 -0.12 6.86 2.88
C GLN A 51 0.59 7.75 1.84
N GLN A 52 1.59 7.20 1.14
CA GLN A 52 2.28 7.92 0.05
C GLN A 52 1.35 8.17 -1.14
N ALA A 53 0.57 7.16 -1.54
CA ALA A 53 -0.41 7.29 -2.62
C ALA A 53 -1.50 8.32 -2.26
N ASP A 54 -2.05 8.25 -1.05
CA ASP A 54 -3.07 9.18 -0.56
C ASP A 54 -2.55 10.63 -0.57
N ALA A 55 -1.32 10.86 -0.08
CA ALA A 55 -0.71 12.19 -0.08
C ALA A 55 -0.55 12.75 -1.50
N LEU A 56 -0.16 11.93 -2.48
CA LEU A 56 -0.03 12.35 -3.87
C LEU A 56 -1.39 12.62 -4.53
N ILE A 57 -2.40 11.80 -4.24
CA ILE A 57 -3.77 12.00 -4.71
C ILE A 57 -4.33 13.33 -4.20
N GLU A 58 -4.17 13.61 -2.90
CA GLU A 58 -4.66 14.86 -2.31
C GLU A 58 -3.92 16.09 -2.85
N GLN A 59 -2.61 15.98 -3.10
CA GLN A 59 -1.85 17.05 -3.76
C GLN A 59 -2.31 17.30 -5.19
N ALA A 60 -2.61 16.26 -5.96
CA ALA A 60 -3.14 16.39 -7.32
C ALA A 60 -4.55 17.00 -7.34
N ARG A 61 -5.40 16.64 -6.37
CA ARG A 61 -6.76 17.19 -6.22
C ARG A 61 -6.79 18.66 -5.77
N SER A 62 -5.82 19.08 -4.97
CA SER A 62 -5.75 20.43 -4.41
C SER A 62 -5.22 21.46 -5.41
N GLN A 63 -4.83 21.05 -6.61
CA GLN A 63 -4.38 21.98 -7.66
C GLN A 63 -5.58 22.50 -8.47
N PRO A 64 -5.74 23.83 -8.64
CA PRO A 64 -6.67 24.37 -9.60
C PRO A 64 -6.22 23.99 -11.01
N ALA A 65 -7.19 23.63 -11.86
CA ALA A 65 -7.01 23.22 -13.25
C ALA A 65 -6.33 24.29 -14.11
#